data_AF-A0AAD6XIE4-F1
#
_entry.id   AF-A0AAD6XIE4-F1
#
_cell.length_a   1.000
_cell.length_b   1.000
_cell.length_c   1.000
_cell.angle_alpha   90.00
_cell.angle_beta   90.00
_cell.angle_gamma   90.00
#
_symmetry.space_group_name_H-M   'P 1'
#
loop_
_entity.id
_entity.type
_entity.pdbx_description
1 polymer ?
#
loop_
_entity_poly.entity_id
_entity_poly.type
_entity_poly.pdbx_seq_one_letter_code
_entity_poly.pdbx_strand_id
1 'polypeptide(L)'
;MTDTKIRGIYEGESISQALRAGRESSRIFISYGAGIEVYDEGLAESVTRYHPSYNPLVDDDPLLEFGATDGMLPGKTAEQTMQLRDVVMRYSLPHRNYYWNHLAQGIRDMAKIKLTREDLIARQVGPAIVYMLNDFHLEQFAQLSLAVHQVLSGLDDFRGKSGNQRFPFDPEWKILRLMEENLSRSAILMTCSSMQLRLERALQRITISLNAIKKVYGREGLDALSSMESTRDSVRSEFGQEEGPVELGKLLARPDYAARAFDQEVRARYVEAHVRDK
;
A
#
# COMPACT_ATOMS: atom_id res chain seq x y z
N MET A 1 -42.93 -10.11 28.66
CA MET A 1 -42.03 -10.22 29.83
C MET A 1 -41.47 -11.64 29.80
N THR A 2 -40.40 -11.85 29.02
CA THR A 2 -38.98 -11.86 29.45
C THR A 2 -38.64 -13.14 30.22
N ASP A 3 -37.99 -14.10 29.55
CA ASP A 3 -36.71 -14.65 30.02
C ASP A 3 -36.14 -15.65 28.99
N THR A 4 -35.17 -15.20 28.18
CA THR A 4 -34.27 -16.10 27.46
C THR A 4 -32.91 -15.96 28.12
N LYS A 5 -32.60 -16.91 29.01
CA LYS A 5 -31.31 -17.03 29.68
C LYS A 5 -30.20 -17.25 28.67
N ILE A 6 -29.30 -16.28 28.62
CA ILE A 6 -27.96 -16.32 28.05
C ILE A 6 -27.20 -17.51 28.63
N ARG A 7 -26.78 -18.45 27.78
CA ARG A 7 -25.72 -19.43 28.09
C ARG A 7 -24.90 -19.67 26.83
N GLY A 8 -23.60 -19.41 26.94
CA GLY A 8 -22.60 -19.88 25.99
C GLY A 8 -21.76 -18.79 25.34
N ILE A 9 -21.23 -17.83 26.11
CA ILE A 9 -20.02 -17.11 25.69
C ILE A 9 -18.86 -18.08 25.91
N TYR A 10 -18.39 -18.71 24.83
CA TYR A 10 -17.05 -19.29 24.82
C TYR A 10 -16.06 -18.15 24.63
N GLU A 11 -15.27 -17.95 25.68
CA GLU A 11 -14.18 -17.00 25.80
C GLU A 11 -13.10 -17.29 24.74
N GLY A 12 -12.68 -16.26 23.99
CA GLY A 12 -11.53 -16.36 23.11
C GLY A 12 -11.40 -15.25 22.07
N GLU A 13 -12.51 -14.64 21.63
CA GLU A 13 -12.43 -13.49 20.72
C GLU A 13 -12.17 -12.22 21.52
N SER A 14 -10.96 -11.68 21.37
CA SER A 14 -10.62 -10.38 21.95
C SER A 14 -11.62 -9.33 21.46
N ILE A 15 -12.06 -8.44 22.33
CA ILE A 15 -12.88 -7.26 21.97
C ILE A 15 -12.21 -6.48 20.81
N SER A 16 -10.88 -6.57 20.69
CA SER A 16 -10.09 -6.02 19.59
C SER A 16 -10.29 -6.75 18.24
N GLN A 17 -10.60 -8.06 18.24
CA GLN A 17 -10.97 -8.81 17.03
C GLN A 17 -12.40 -8.47 16.60
N ALA A 18 -13.34 -8.35 17.54
CA ALA A 18 -14.71 -7.92 17.25
C ALA A 18 -14.80 -6.48 16.73
N LEU A 19 -13.93 -5.58 17.21
CA LEU A 19 -13.83 -4.20 16.69
C LEU A 19 -13.10 -4.10 15.33
N ARG A 20 -12.29 -5.10 14.96
CA ARG A 20 -11.63 -5.16 13.63
C ARG A 20 -12.56 -5.74 12.56
N ALA A 21 -13.42 -6.68 12.91
CA ALA A 21 -14.39 -7.33 12.02
C ALA A 21 -15.55 -6.42 11.54
N GLY A 22 -15.61 -5.15 11.97
CA GLY A 22 -16.75 -4.26 11.78
C GLY A 22 -16.73 -3.37 10.53
N ARG A 23 -15.71 -3.44 9.66
CA ARG A 23 -15.76 -2.85 8.32
C ARG A 23 -15.93 -3.98 7.33
N GLU A 24 -17.08 -4.06 6.65
CA GLU A 24 -17.15 -4.83 5.42
C GLU A 24 -16.06 -4.31 4.48
N SER A 25 -15.05 -5.13 4.22
CA SER A 25 -13.95 -4.73 3.34
C SER A 25 -14.55 -4.45 1.96
N SER A 26 -14.52 -3.19 1.53
CA SER A 26 -15.00 -2.80 0.22
C SER A 26 -13.98 -3.21 -0.84
N ARG A 27 -14.43 -3.60 -2.04
CA ARG A 27 -13.51 -3.81 -3.16
C ARG A 27 -12.78 -2.51 -3.50
N ILE A 28 -11.50 -2.61 -3.82
CA ILE A 28 -10.69 -1.45 -4.23
C ILE A 28 -11.29 -0.83 -5.51
N PHE A 29 -11.62 -1.68 -6.48
CA PHE A 29 -12.26 -1.27 -7.73
C PHE A 29 -13.78 -1.39 -7.65
N ILE A 30 -14.46 -0.47 -8.31
CA ILE A 30 -15.92 -0.32 -8.25
C ILE A 30 -16.60 -0.34 -9.62
N SER A 31 -15.83 -0.19 -10.71
CA SER A 31 -16.34 -0.27 -12.09
C SER A 31 -15.86 -1.55 -12.77
N TYR A 32 -15.04 -1.46 -13.82
CA TYR A 32 -14.56 -2.62 -14.58
C TYR A 32 -13.82 -3.63 -13.70
N GLY A 33 -12.95 -3.14 -12.82
CA GLY A 33 -12.20 -3.98 -11.89
C GLY A 33 -13.06 -4.58 -10.77
N ALA A 34 -14.38 -4.38 -10.74
CA ALA A 34 -15.24 -4.92 -9.67
C ALA A 34 -15.21 -6.45 -9.59
N GLY A 35 -14.80 -7.15 -10.65
CA GLY A 35 -14.56 -8.60 -10.65
C GLY A 35 -13.24 -9.03 -9.99
N ILE A 36 -12.32 -8.10 -9.74
CA ILE A 36 -11.04 -8.36 -9.10
C ILE A 36 -11.22 -8.42 -7.59
N GLU A 37 -10.86 -9.55 -6.99
CA GLU A 37 -11.07 -9.84 -5.56
C GLU A 37 -9.97 -9.25 -4.66
N VAL A 38 -9.70 -7.95 -4.82
CA VAL A 38 -8.81 -7.19 -3.94
C VAL A 38 -9.62 -6.20 -3.12
N TYR A 39 -9.54 -6.35 -1.81
CA TYR A 39 -10.35 -5.60 -0.85
C TYR A 39 -9.49 -4.59 -0.10
N ASP A 40 -10.09 -3.43 0.22
CA ASP A 40 -9.54 -2.48 1.18
C ASP A 40 -9.71 -3.03 2.60
N GLU A 41 -8.86 -4.00 2.94
CA GLU A 41 -8.89 -4.75 4.20
C GLU A 41 -7.72 -4.35 5.12
N GLY A 42 -7.81 -4.73 6.40
CA GLY A 42 -6.78 -4.47 7.38
C GLY A 42 -5.50 -5.27 7.14
N LEU A 43 -4.38 -4.81 7.72
CA LEU A 43 -3.09 -5.50 7.60
C LEU A 43 -3.16 -6.96 8.10
N ALA A 44 -3.76 -7.20 9.27
CA ALA A 44 -3.85 -8.55 9.85
C ALA A 44 -4.71 -9.50 8.99
N GLU A 45 -5.80 -8.98 8.41
CA GLU A 45 -6.69 -9.71 7.49
C GLU A 45 -5.93 -10.08 6.21
N SER A 46 -5.23 -9.10 5.61
CA SER A 46 -4.35 -9.33 4.45
C SER A 46 -3.26 -10.36 4.73
N VAL A 47 -2.62 -10.32 5.90
CA VAL A 47 -1.58 -11.30 6.27
C VAL A 47 -2.17 -12.72 6.29
N THR A 48 -3.32 -12.88 6.91
CA THR A 48 -4.04 -14.16 6.98
C THR A 48 -4.50 -14.65 5.60
N ARG A 49 -5.00 -13.75 4.75
CA ARG A 49 -5.53 -14.08 3.43
C ARG A 49 -4.44 -14.45 2.44
N TYR A 50 -3.34 -13.71 2.41
CA TYR A 50 -2.37 -13.74 1.31
C TYR A 50 -1.03 -14.38 1.62
N HIS A 51 -0.75 -14.80 2.86
CA HIS A 51 0.53 -15.39 3.23
C HIS A 51 0.36 -16.73 3.93
N PRO A 52 1.38 -17.62 3.92
CA PRO A 52 1.39 -18.79 4.78
C PRO A 52 1.12 -18.42 6.25
N SER A 53 0.34 -19.23 6.95
CA SER A 53 0.06 -19.01 8.36
C SER A 53 1.35 -19.17 9.17
N TYR A 54 1.65 -18.19 10.01
CA TYR A 54 2.76 -18.28 10.96
C TYR A 54 2.39 -19.18 12.13
N ASN A 55 3.26 -20.13 12.43
CA ASN A 55 3.16 -21.02 13.57
C ASN A 55 4.36 -20.82 14.50
N PRO A 56 4.19 -20.18 15.67
CA PRO A 56 5.29 -19.86 16.58
C PRO A 56 5.98 -21.09 17.21
N LEU A 57 5.43 -22.30 17.03
CA LEU A 57 6.06 -23.53 17.50
C LEU A 57 7.08 -24.12 16.52
N VAL A 58 7.03 -23.72 15.25
CA VAL A 58 7.86 -24.31 14.18
C VAL A 58 8.58 -23.28 13.33
N ASP A 59 7.99 -22.09 13.17
CA ASP A 59 8.56 -21.02 12.36
C ASP A 59 9.44 -20.10 13.21
N ASP A 60 10.52 -19.60 12.62
CA ASP A 60 11.33 -18.55 13.23
C ASP A 60 10.50 -17.27 13.41
N ASP A 61 10.61 -16.62 14.58
CA ASP A 61 9.89 -15.36 14.82
C ASP A 61 10.35 -14.29 13.80
N PRO A 62 9.43 -13.73 12.97
CA PRO A 62 9.77 -12.67 12.03
C PRO A 62 10.43 -11.45 12.69
N LEU A 63 10.23 -11.26 14.00
CA LEU A 63 10.80 -10.15 14.76
C LEU A 63 12.16 -10.45 15.41
N LEU A 64 12.71 -11.65 15.22
CA LEU A 64 14.01 -12.03 15.80
C LEU A 64 15.12 -11.04 15.42
N GLU A 65 15.20 -10.65 14.15
CA GLU A 65 16.17 -9.66 13.67
C GLU A 65 15.93 -8.24 14.21
N PHE A 66 14.73 -7.98 14.71
CA PHE A 66 14.32 -6.71 15.28
C PHE A 66 14.47 -6.72 16.81
N GLY A 67 15.13 -7.73 17.38
CA GLY A 67 15.45 -7.80 18.81
C GLY A 67 14.31 -8.34 19.69
N ALA A 68 13.31 -9.01 19.09
CA ALA A 68 12.31 -9.69 19.89
C ALA A 68 12.95 -10.79 20.77
N THR A 69 12.50 -10.87 22.02
CA THR A 69 12.85 -11.91 22.98
C THR A 69 11.56 -12.55 23.45
N ASP A 70 11.48 -13.88 23.41
CA ASP A 70 10.26 -14.65 23.75
C ASP A 70 9.00 -14.15 23.02
N GLY A 71 9.15 -13.79 21.75
CA GLY A 71 8.04 -13.33 20.92
C GLY A 71 7.65 -11.85 21.12
N MET A 72 8.40 -11.09 21.94
CA MET A 72 8.04 -9.72 22.32
C MET A 72 9.17 -8.72 22.07
N LEU A 73 8.82 -7.53 21.57
CA LEU A 73 9.78 -6.43 21.44
C LEU A 73 10.00 -5.74 22.80
N PRO A 74 11.26 -5.43 23.16
CA PRO A 74 11.56 -4.72 24.40
C PRO A 74 10.83 -3.37 24.49
N GLY A 75 10.15 -3.12 25.61
CA GLY A 75 9.47 -1.85 25.88
C GLY A 75 8.24 -1.56 25.00
N LYS A 76 7.68 -2.57 24.33
CA LYS A 76 6.46 -2.46 23.51
C LYS A 76 5.34 -3.33 24.06
N THR A 77 4.10 -2.93 23.77
CA THR A 77 2.93 -3.75 24.12
C THR A 77 2.83 -4.96 23.19
N ALA A 78 1.98 -5.93 23.56
CA ALA A 78 1.71 -7.10 22.74
C ALA A 78 1.08 -6.70 21.40
N GLU A 79 0.18 -5.72 21.41
CA GLU A 79 -0.47 -5.20 20.21
C GLU A 79 0.53 -4.53 19.27
N GLN A 80 1.44 -3.71 19.80
CA GLN A 80 2.48 -3.06 19.00
C GLN A 80 3.46 -4.07 18.40
N THR A 81 3.82 -5.09 19.18
CA THR A 81 4.66 -6.20 18.73
C THR A 81 3.96 -6.96 17.61
N MET A 82 2.70 -7.34 17.80
CA MET A 82 1.93 -8.07 16.79
C MET A 82 1.74 -7.25 15.51
N GLN A 83 1.47 -5.95 15.63
CA GLN A 83 1.39 -5.05 14.48
C GLN A 83 2.71 -5.03 13.68
N LEU A 84 3.87 -4.91 14.34
CA LEU A 84 5.14 -4.96 13.62
C LEU A 84 5.38 -6.34 13.01
N ARG A 85 4.98 -7.42 13.68
CA ARG A 85 5.09 -8.78 13.12
C ARG A 85 4.30 -8.90 11.82
N ASP A 86 3.06 -8.44 11.82
CA ASP A 86 2.22 -8.44 10.61
C ASP A 86 2.85 -7.60 9.48
N VAL A 87 3.45 -6.44 9.82
CA VAL A 87 4.20 -5.61 8.86
C VAL A 87 5.37 -6.39 8.25
N VAL A 88 6.19 -7.02 9.08
CA VAL A 88 7.38 -7.77 8.63
C VAL A 88 6.97 -8.99 7.82
N MET A 89 5.91 -9.69 8.22
CA MET A 89 5.35 -10.81 7.47
C MET A 89 4.83 -10.36 6.10
N ARG A 90 4.00 -9.32 6.04
CA ARG A 90 3.47 -8.76 4.77
C ARG A 90 4.58 -8.30 3.83
N TYR A 91 5.69 -7.80 4.38
CA TYR A 91 6.84 -7.34 3.61
C TYR A 91 7.72 -8.50 3.11
N SER A 92 7.93 -9.53 3.92
CA SER A 92 9.01 -10.51 3.72
C SER A 92 8.55 -11.88 3.22
N LEU A 93 7.30 -12.26 3.46
CA LEU A 93 6.78 -13.57 3.08
C LEU A 93 6.29 -13.60 1.62
N PRO A 94 6.32 -14.78 0.97
CA PRO A 94 5.76 -14.96 -0.36
C PRO A 94 4.25 -14.73 -0.36
N HIS A 95 3.74 -14.18 -1.46
CA HIS A 95 2.31 -14.05 -1.70
C HIS A 95 1.73 -15.38 -2.19
N ARG A 96 0.59 -15.81 -1.64
CA ARG A 96 -0.06 -17.09 -1.99
C ARG A 96 -0.36 -17.24 -3.49
N ASN A 97 -0.73 -16.15 -4.15
CA ASN A 97 -1.01 -16.13 -5.59
C ASN A 97 0.25 -15.86 -6.45
N TYR A 98 1.45 -16.01 -5.88
CA TYR A 98 2.73 -15.86 -6.58
C TYR A 98 3.01 -14.49 -7.22
N TYR A 99 2.33 -13.43 -6.78
CA TYR A 99 2.63 -12.06 -7.22
C TYR A 99 4.04 -11.62 -6.82
N TRP A 100 4.58 -12.14 -5.71
CA TRP A 100 5.95 -11.91 -5.28
C TRP A 100 6.42 -12.98 -4.29
N ASN A 101 7.74 -13.20 -4.24
CA ASN A 101 8.39 -13.97 -3.17
C ASN A 101 8.61 -13.14 -1.90
N HIS A 102 8.78 -11.83 -2.05
CA HIS A 102 8.75 -10.84 -0.98
C HIS A 102 8.43 -9.48 -1.61
N LEU A 103 7.83 -8.56 -0.85
CA LEU A 103 7.23 -7.34 -1.41
C LEU A 103 8.24 -6.46 -2.16
N ALA A 104 9.47 -6.35 -1.64
CA ALA A 104 10.52 -5.59 -2.31
C ALA A 104 10.85 -6.12 -3.73
N GLN A 105 10.77 -7.43 -3.95
CA GLN A 105 10.96 -8.03 -5.27
C GLN A 105 9.79 -7.67 -6.18
N GLY A 106 8.55 -7.85 -5.70
CA GLY A 106 7.35 -7.51 -6.47
C GLY A 106 7.32 -6.06 -6.94
N ILE A 107 7.72 -5.11 -6.09
CA ILE A 107 7.84 -3.69 -6.46
C ILE A 107 8.89 -3.49 -7.56
N ARG A 108 10.07 -4.10 -7.43
CA ARG A 108 11.15 -3.97 -8.42
C ARG A 108 10.77 -4.58 -9.76
N ASP A 109 10.04 -5.69 -9.75
CA ASP A 109 9.60 -6.34 -10.98
C ASP A 109 8.49 -5.54 -11.65
N MET A 110 7.51 -5.05 -10.89
CA MET A 110 6.49 -4.13 -11.38
C MET A 110 7.10 -2.87 -12.01
N ALA A 111 8.14 -2.30 -11.42
CA ALA A 111 8.84 -1.13 -11.96
C ALA A 111 9.57 -1.38 -13.30
N LYS A 112 9.86 -2.65 -13.65
CA LYS A 112 10.47 -3.02 -14.93
C LYS A 112 9.44 -3.23 -16.05
N ILE A 113 8.16 -3.42 -15.70
CA ILE A 113 7.10 -3.65 -16.69
C ILE A 113 6.91 -2.39 -17.53
N LYS A 114 7.10 -2.51 -18.85
CA LYS A 114 6.83 -1.44 -19.80
C LYS A 114 5.45 -1.65 -20.40
N LEU A 115 4.48 -0.92 -19.88
CA LEU A 115 3.11 -0.98 -20.38
C LEU A 115 2.97 -0.16 -21.67
N THR A 116 2.23 -0.73 -22.59
CA THR A 116 2.00 -0.24 -23.94
C THR A 116 0.50 -0.14 -24.21
N ARG A 117 0.12 0.29 -25.42
CA ARG A 117 -1.30 0.46 -25.75
C ARG A 117 -2.01 -0.88 -25.93
N GLU A 118 -1.23 -1.92 -26.21
CA GLU A 118 -1.64 -3.30 -26.39
C GLU A 118 -2.06 -3.96 -25.07
N ASP A 119 -1.59 -3.44 -23.95
CA ASP A 119 -1.97 -3.89 -22.61
C ASP A 119 -3.33 -3.32 -22.15
N LEU A 120 -3.95 -2.46 -22.98
CA LEU A 120 -5.22 -1.80 -22.69
C LEU A 120 -6.38 -2.48 -23.41
N ILE A 121 -7.49 -2.60 -22.70
CA ILE A 121 -8.77 -3.08 -23.21
C ILE A 121 -9.63 -1.85 -23.54
N ALA A 122 -10.30 -1.87 -24.69
CA ALA A 122 -11.28 -0.86 -25.08
C ALA A 122 -12.70 -1.43 -24.97
N ARG A 123 -13.61 -0.67 -24.38
CA ARG A 123 -15.02 -1.04 -24.20
C ARG A 123 -15.93 0.10 -24.64
N GLN A 124 -17.01 -0.24 -25.33
CA GLN A 124 -18.07 0.72 -25.63
C GLN A 124 -18.96 0.90 -24.39
N VAL A 125 -19.09 2.14 -23.90
CA VAL A 125 -19.98 2.51 -22.79
C VAL A 125 -20.86 3.67 -23.26
N GLY A 126 -22.10 3.36 -23.64
CA GLY A 126 -22.99 4.33 -24.28
C GLY A 126 -22.41 4.84 -25.60
N PRO A 127 -22.29 6.17 -25.82
CA PRO A 127 -21.69 6.74 -27.03
C PRO A 127 -20.15 6.81 -26.99
N ALA A 128 -19.52 6.56 -25.84
CA ALA A 128 -18.09 6.72 -25.65
C ALA A 128 -17.34 5.37 -25.69
N ILE A 129 -16.07 5.41 -26.12
CA ILE A 129 -15.13 4.32 -25.91
C ILE A 129 -14.32 4.67 -24.66
N VAL A 130 -14.37 3.77 -23.67
CA VAL A 130 -13.50 3.83 -22.48
C VAL A 130 -12.37 2.82 -22.63
N TYR A 131 -11.23 3.15 -22.07
CA TYR A 131 -10.04 2.31 -22.02
C TYR A 131 -9.78 1.91 -20.57
N MET A 132 -9.15 0.74 -20.41
CA MET A 132 -8.92 0.13 -19.11
C MET A 132 -7.63 -0.68 -19.19
N LEU A 133 -6.92 -0.81 -18.08
CA LEU A 133 -5.82 -1.76 -18.01
C LEU A 133 -6.37 -3.19 -17.95
N ASN A 134 -5.70 -4.15 -18.59
CA ASN A 134 -6.13 -5.55 -18.51
C ASN A 134 -6.15 -6.08 -17.07
N ASP A 135 -7.00 -7.08 -16.82
CA ASP A 135 -7.29 -7.60 -15.48
C ASP A 135 -6.04 -8.03 -14.73
N PHE A 136 -5.13 -8.70 -15.43
CA PHE A 136 -3.88 -9.20 -14.86
C PHE A 136 -3.03 -8.07 -14.29
N HIS A 137 -2.76 -7.02 -15.07
CA HIS A 137 -1.99 -5.88 -14.57
C HIS A 137 -2.76 -5.04 -13.55
N LEU A 138 -4.07 -4.90 -13.73
CA LEU A 138 -4.92 -4.16 -12.80
C LEU A 138 -4.91 -4.83 -11.41
N GLU A 139 -5.01 -6.16 -11.35
CA GLU A 139 -4.90 -6.92 -10.11
C GLU A 139 -3.50 -6.83 -9.50
N GLN A 140 -2.43 -6.94 -10.31
CA GLN A 140 -1.06 -6.78 -9.81
C GLN A 140 -0.83 -5.41 -9.17
N PHE A 141 -1.29 -4.32 -9.81
CA PHE A 141 -1.20 -2.98 -9.23
C PHE A 141 -1.98 -2.90 -7.92
N ALA A 142 -3.18 -3.47 -7.86
CA ALA A 142 -4.00 -3.43 -6.65
C ALA A 142 -3.35 -4.19 -5.48
N GLN A 143 -2.85 -5.40 -5.72
CA GLN A 143 -2.20 -6.22 -4.69
C GLN A 143 -0.94 -5.55 -4.14
N LEU A 144 -0.08 -5.02 -5.01
CA LEU A 144 1.13 -4.30 -4.59
C LEU A 144 0.77 -2.99 -3.87
N SER A 145 -0.20 -2.24 -4.37
CA SER A 145 -0.63 -0.97 -3.77
C SER A 145 -1.21 -1.19 -2.37
N LEU A 146 -2.05 -2.22 -2.20
CA LEU A 146 -2.61 -2.61 -0.91
C LEU A 146 -1.51 -3.00 0.07
N ALA A 147 -0.60 -3.90 -0.33
CA ALA A 147 0.49 -4.35 0.52
C ALA A 147 1.41 -3.18 0.94
N VAL A 148 1.77 -2.30 0.00
CA VAL A 148 2.60 -1.13 0.27
C VAL A 148 1.90 -0.14 1.20
N HIS A 149 0.61 0.14 0.97
CA HIS A 149 -0.18 1.00 1.84
C HIS A 149 -0.21 0.44 3.27
N GLN A 150 -0.53 -0.85 3.43
CA GLN A 150 -0.63 -1.50 4.74
C GLN A 150 0.72 -1.51 5.49
N VAL A 151 1.82 -1.83 4.80
CA VAL A 151 3.17 -1.84 5.40
C VAL A 151 3.58 -0.43 5.84
N LEU A 152 3.37 0.59 4.99
CA LEU A 152 3.68 1.97 5.34
C LEU A 152 2.84 2.47 6.52
N SER A 153 1.53 2.25 6.48
CA SER A 153 0.61 2.63 7.56
C SER A 153 0.99 1.95 8.88
N GLY A 154 1.27 0.64 8.85
CA GLY A 154 1.71 -0.10 10.03
C GLY A 154 3.05 0.37 10.61
N LEU A 155 4.01 0.73 9.75
CA LEU A 155 5.28 1.32 10.20
C LEU A 155 5.10 2.72 10.79
N ASP A 156 4.24 3.54 10.19
CA ASP A 156 3.95 4.89 10.69
C ASP A 156 3.20 4.83 12.03
N ASP A 157 2.25 3.91 12.19
CA ASP A 157 1.54 3.64 13.45
C ASP A 157 2.51 3.15 14.54
N PHE A 158 3.35 2.14 14.24
CA PHE A 158 4.32 1.59 15.20
C PHE A 158 5.30 2.66 15.72
N ARG A 159 5.64 3.63 14.87
CA ARG A 159 6.52 4.77 15.19
C ARG A 159 5.78 5.95 15.84
N GLY A 160 4.46 5.87 16.01
CA GLY A 160 3.65 6.95 16.59
C GLY A 160 3.56 8.20 15.71
N LYS A 161 3.68 8.07 14.39
CA LYS A 161 3.59 9.23 13.48
C LYS A 161 2.15 9.72 13.33
N SER A 162 1.98 11.03 13.49
CA SER A 162 0.72 11.73 13.25
C SER A 162 0.56 12.17 11.79
N GLY A 163 -0.66 12.53 11.40
CA GLY A 163 -1.13 12.69 10.01
C GLY A 163 -0.10 13.27 9.03
N ASN A 164 0.44 14.46 9.31
CA ASN A 164 1.33 15.17 8.38
C ASN A 164 2.69 14.48 8.17
N GLN A 165 3.09 13.57 9.05
CA GLN A 165 4.35 12.82 8.96
C GLN A 165 4.21 11.52 8.17
N ARG A 166 2.98 11.06 7.94
CA ARG A 166 2.68 9.82 7.22
C ARG A 166 3.03 9.95 5.74
N PHE A 167 3.33 8.84 5.10
CA PHE A 167 3.45 8.82 3.64
C PHE A 167 2.08 8.47 3.02
N PRO A 168 1.36 9.43 2.41
CA PRO A 168 0.02 9.17 1.89
C PRO A 168 0.10 8.38 0.58
N PHE A 169 0.30 7.06 0.59
CA PHE A 169 0.56 6.26 -0.63
C PHE A 169 -0.51 6.48 -1.71
N ASP A 170 -1.74 6.03 -1.54
CA ASP A 170 -2.82 6.36 -2.48
C ASP A 170 -4.12 6.42 -1.68
N PRO A 171 -4.39 7.53 -0.98
CA PRO A 171 -5.56 7.64 -0.12
C PRO A 171 -6.83 7.35 -0.93
N GLU A 172 -7.67 6.45 -0.40
CA GLU A 172 -8.93 6.03 -1.03
C GLU A 172 -8.77 5.45 -2.45
N TRP A 173 -7.57 4.99 -2.80
CA TRP A 173 -7.27 4.33 -4.08
C TRP A 173 -7.55 5.21 -5.30
N LYS A 174 -7.51 6.54 -5.12
CA LYS A 174 -7.92 7.51 -6.13
C LYS A 174 -7.10 7.43 -7.41
N ILE A 175 -5.78 7.26 -7.31
CA ILE A 175 -4.92 7.13 -8.50
C ILE A 175 -5.05 5.73 -9.09
N LEU A 176 -5.06 4.69 -8.26
CA LEU A 176 -5.20 3.31 -8.70
C LEU A 176 -6.48 3.10 -9.52
N ARG A 177 -7.60 3.70 -9.09
CA ARG A 177 -8.89 3.64 -9.80
C ARG A 177 -8.87 4.27 -11.19
N LEU A 178 -7.95 5.21 -11.49
CA LEU A 178 -7.83 5.75 -12.85
C LEU A 178 -7.40 4.72 -13.91
N MET A 179 -6.94 3.54 -13.48
CA MET A 179 -6.61 2.42 -14.38
C MET A 179 -7.82 1.55 -14.72
N GLU A 180 -8.90 1.63 -13.93
CA GLU A 180 -10.09 0.80 -14.11
C GLU A 180 -10.95 1.29 -15.28
N GLU A 181 -11.00 2.61 -15.51
CA GLU A 181 -11.75 3.20 -16.61
C GLU A 181 -11.25 4.64 -16.91
N ASN A 182 -10.92 4.91 -18.17
CA ASN A 182 -10.56 6.27 -18.61
C ASN A 182 -10.86 6.50 -20.10
N LEU A 183 -11.22 7.73 -20.48
CA LEU A 183 -11.41 8.10 -21.90
C LEU A 183 -10.09 8.21 -22.68
N SER A 184 -8.94 8.26 -22.00
CA SER A 184 -7.62 8.44 -22.60
C SER A 184 -6.68 7.28 -22.27
N ARG A 185 -6.24 6.54 -23.29
CA ARG A 185 -5.18 5.53 -23.18
C ARG A 185 -3.90 6.09 -22.57
N SER A 186 -3.49 7.27 -23.02
CA SER A 186 -2.28 7.93 -22.52
C SER A 186 -2.42 8.30 -21.05
N ALA A 187 -3.61 8.67 -20.57
CA ALA A 187 -3.83 8.91 -19.15
C ALA A 187 -3.61 7.63 -18.33
N ILE A 188 -4.15 6.49 -18.75
CA ILE A 188 -3.93 5.20 -18.06
C ILE A 188 -2.44 4.85 -18.00
N LEU A 189 -1.72 4.98 -19.11
CA LEU A 189 -0.28 4.65 -19.16
C LEU A 189 0.56 5.61 -18.29
N MET A 190 0.18 6.90 -18.22
CA MET A 190 0.78 7.85 -17.28
C MET A 190 0.45 7.53 -15.82
N THR A 191 -0.77 7.11 -15.52
CA THR A 191 -1.18 6.62 -14.18
C THR A 191 -0.31 5.44 -13.78
N CYS A 192 -0.15 4.44 -14.67
CA CYS A 192 0.67 3.26 -14.42
C CYS A 192 2.12 3.64 -14.13
N SER A 193 2.71 4.48 -14.99
CA SER A 193 4.10 4.95 -14.84
C SER A 193 4.30 5.73 -13.52
N SER A 194 3.30 6.52 -13.14
CA SER A 194 3.32 7.26 -11.87
C SER A 194 3.21 6.32 -10.68
N MET A 195 2.32 5.33 -10.73
CA MET A 195 2.20 4.34 -9.66
C MET A 195 3.46 3.48 -9.52
N GLN A 196 4.11 3.08 -10.61
CA GLN A 196 5.40 2.38 -10.57
C GLN A 196 6.47 3.20 -9.84
N LEU A 197 6.67 4.47 -10.20
CA LEU A 197 7.63 5.35 -9.52
C LEU A 197 7.28 5.54 -8.03
N ARG A 198 5.99 5.58 -7.74
CA ARG A 198 5.49 5.75 -6.38
C ARG A 198 5.73 4.51 -5.51
N LEU A 199 5.56 3.32 -6.07
CA LEU A 199 5.92 2.04 -5.43
C LEU A 199 7.42 1.99 -5.12
N GLU A 200 8.30 2.40 -6.05
CA GLU A 200 9.76 2.45 -5.81
C GLU A 200 10.12 3.37 -4.65
N ARG A 201 9.46 4.54 -4.56
CA ARG A 201 9.67 5.48 -3.46
C ARG A 201 9.15 4.96 -2.13
N ALA A 202 8.02 4.27 -2.16
CA ALA A 202 7.49 3.62 -0.97
C ALA A 202 8.47 2.54 -0.47
N LEU A 203 9.05 1.74 -1.36
CA LEU A 203 10.06 0.74 -1.01
C LEU A 203 11.28 1.35 -0.31
N GLN A 204 11.79 2.48 -0.81
CA GLN A 204 12.88 3.21 -0.13
C GLN A 204 12.49 3.59 1.30
N ARG A 205 11.28 4.11 1.51
CA ARG A 205 10.78 4.52 2.83
C ARG A 205 10.54 3.35 3.79
N ILE A 206 10.02 2.24 3.27
CA ILE A 206 9.84 0.99 4.02
C ILE A 206 11.20 0.49 4.49
N THR A 207 12.18 0.41 3.58
CA THR A 207 13.54 -0.05 3.88
C THR A 207 14.21 0.82 4.96
N ILE A 208 14.13 2.15 4.80
CA ILE A 208 14.67 3.10 5.79
C ILE A 208 14.00 2.91 7.15
N SER A 209 12.67 2.75 7.19
CA SER A 209 11.93 2.58 8.44
C SER A 209 12.23 1.24 9.13
N LEU A 210 12.28 0.14 8.39
CA LEU A 210 12.64 -1.18 8.94
C LEU A 210 14.07 -1.18 9.47
N ASN A 211 15.02 -0.59 8.74
CA ASN A 211 16.40 -0.45 9.22
C ASN A 211 16.49 0.42 10.48
N ALA A 212 15.70 1.49 10.58
CA ALA A 212 15.65 2.31 11.80
C ALA A 212 15.17 1.49 13.01
N ILE A 213 14.09 0.71 12.83
CA ILE A 213 13.56 -0.15 13.89
C ILE A 213 14.60 -1.22 14.27
N LYS A 214 15.24 -1.87 13.29
CA LYS A 214 16.30 -2.85 13.51
C LYS A 214 17.50 -2.26 14.27
N LYS A 215 17.87 -1.00 14.01
CA LYS A 215 18.93 -0.32 14.77
C LYS A 215 18.54 0.00 16.21
N VAL A 216 17.29 0.41 16.44
CA VAL A 216 16.82 0.80 17.79
C VAL A 216 16.62 -0.42 18.69
N TYR A 217 16.07 -1.50 18.14
CA TYR A 217 15.67 -2.67 18.94
C TYR A 217 16.58 -3.89 18.73
N GLY A 218 17.29 -3.98 17.60
CA GLY A 218 18.16 -5.10 17.28
C GLY A 218 19.48 -5.10 18.04
N ARG A 219 20.19 -6.23 17.94
CA ARG A 219 21.40 -6.53 18.74
C ARG A 219 22.62 -5.65 18.43
N GLU A 220 22.60 -4.89 17.34
CA GLU A 220 23.70 -3.98 16.91
C GLU A 220 23.54 -2.54 17.45
N GLY A 221 22.49 -2.26 18.23
CA GLY A 221 22.00 -0.92 18.55
C GLY A 221 22.71 -0.09 19.63
N LEU A 222 23.92 -0.45 20.10
CA LEU A 222 24.57 0.32 21.17
C LEU A 222 25.36 1.56 20.72
N ASP A 223 25.70 1.74 19.43
CA ASP A 223 26.63 2.82 19.02
C ASP A 223 26.24 3.66 17.78
N ALA A 224 25.03 3.53 17.19
CA ALA A 224 24.70 4.20 15.92
C ALA A 224 23.45 5.09 15.98
N LEU A 225 23.41 6.04 16.91
CA LEU A 225 22.44 7.13 16.95
C LEU A 225 23.08 8.45 16.50
N SER A 226 23.32 8.57 15.20
CA SER A 226 23.66 9.83 14.55
C SER A 226 23.37 9.69 13.05
N SER A 227 22.61 10.62 12.47
CA SER A 227 22.31 10.75 11.03
C SER A 227 21.10 10.01 10.41
N MET A 228 19.92 10.04 11.04
CA MET A 228 18.66 9.60 10.36
C MET A 228 17.61 10.70 10.13
N GLU A 229 17.98 11.97 10.27
CA GLU A 229 17.13 13.09 9.87
C GLU A 229 17.78 13.86 8.71
N SER A 230 17.73 13.29 7.51
CA SER A 230 17.91 14.09 6.31
C SER A 230 17.03 13.56 5.19
N THR A 231 15.79 14.02 5.19
CA THR A 231 15.06 14.29 3.95
C THR A 231 14.30 15.57 4.21
N ARG A 232 14.74 16.67 3.57
CA ARG A 232 14.19 18.02 3.71
C ARG A 232 12.66 18.02 3.81
N ASP A 233 12.16 18.65 4.87
CA ASP A 233 10.74 18.76 5.24
C ASP A 233 9.92 19.79 4.44
N SER A 234 10.40 20.30 3.31
CA SER A 234 9.73 21.38 2.59
C SER A 234 9.23 20.91 1.22
N VAL A 235 8.16 20.11 1.18
CA VAL A 235 6.99 20.09 0.23
C VAL A 235 6.08 18.94 0.67
N ARG A 236 5.41 19.07 1.83
CA ARG A 236 4.43 18.10 2.32
C ARG A 236 3.19 18.85 2.82
N SER A 237 2.15 18.96 2.00
CA SER A 237 0.83 19.39 2.53
C SER A 237 -0.44 19.18 1.67
N GLU A 238 -0.43 18.67 0.42
CA GLU A 238 -1.72 18.58 -0.33
C GLU A 238 -1.95 17.28 -1.11
N PHE A 239 -1.09 16.26 -0.98
CA PHE A 239 -1.28 15.01 -1.74
C PHE A 239 -2.35 14.11 -1.08
N GLY A 240 -3.29 13.64 -1.89
CA GLY A 240 -4.39 12.76 -1.51
C GLY A 240 -5.67 13.45 -1.03
N GLN A 241 -5.71 14.78 -1.08
CA GLN A 241 -6.88 15.57 -0.66
C GLN A 241 -7.89 15.77 -1.80
N GLU A 242 -7.42 15.80 -3.05
CA GLU A 242 -8.26 16.05 -4.23
C GLU A 242 -8.68 14.75 -4.93
N GLU A 243 -9.43 14.86 -6.02
CA GLU A 243 -9.79 13.71 -6.87
C GLU A 243 -8.59 13.11 -7.62
N GLY A 244 -8.72 11.85 -8.03
CA GLY A 244 -7.66 11.09 -8.71
C GLY A 244 -6.97 11.83 -9.86
N PRO A 245 -7.71 12.45 -10.81
CA PRO A 245 -7.10 13.18 -11.92
C PRO A 245 -6.23 14.35 -11.46
N VAL A 246 -6.67 15.08 -10.43
CA VAL A 246 -5.92 16.21 -9.85
C VAL A 246 -4.66 15.71 -9.15
N GLU A 247 -4.77 14.63 -8.37
CA GLU A 247 -3.62 14.03 -7.70
C GLU A 247 -2.58 13.48 -8.68
N LEU A 248 -3.03 12.86 -9.78
CA LEU A 248 -2.14 12.45 -10.87
C LEU A 248 -1.49 13.67 -11.53
N GLY A 249 -2.24 14.74 -11.80
CA GLY A 249 -1.71 15.99 -12.32
C GLY A 249 -0.59 16.56 -11.43
N LYS A 250 -0.82 16.62 -10.11
CA LYS A 250 0.19 17.04 -9.12
C LYS A 250 1.45 16.17 -9.17
N LEU A 251 1.31 14.85 -9.35
CA LEU A 251 2.49 13.98 -9.55
C LEU A 251 3.21 14.32 -10.84
N LEU A 252 2.51 14.36 -11.97
CA LEU A 252 3.08 14.62 -13.30
C LEU A 252 3.73 16.00 -13.45
N ALA A 253 3.33 16.98 -12.64
CA ALA A 253 3.96 18.29 -12.58
C ALA A 253 5.38 18.26 -11.97
N ARG A 254 5.71 17.22 -11.19
CA ARG A 254 7.03 17.09 -10.57
C ARG A 254 8.08 16.58 -11.57
N PRO A 255 9.32 17.11 -11.57
CA PRO A 255 10.35 16.77 -12.55
C PRO A 255 10.65 15.26 -12.66
N ASP A 256 10.64 14.57 -11.53
CA ASP A 256 10.93 13.14 -11.45
C ASP A 256 9.85 12.23 -12.04
N TYR A 257 8.57 12.61 -11.91
CA TYR A 257 7.46 11.91 -12.56
C TYR A 257 7.34 12.31 -14.02
N ALA A 258 7.55 13.60 -14.31
CA ALA A 258 7.61 14.15 -15.66
C ALA A 258 8.60 13.40 -16.55
N ALA A 259 9.78 13.06 -16.03
CA ALA A 259 10.80 12.30 -16.75
C ALA A 259 10.35 10.87 -17.15
N ARG A 260 9.32 10.32 -16.48
CA ARG A 260 8.75 9.00 -16.76
C ARG A 260 7.38 9.05 -17.42
N ALA A 261 6.89 10.23 -17.76
CA ALA A 261 5.60 10.35 -18.44
C ALA A 261 5.66 9.66 -19.81
N PHE A 262 4.66 8.81 -20.07
CA PHE A 262 4.52 8.09 -21.34
C PHE A 262 4.51 9.02 -22.55
N ASP A 263 3.87 10.19 -22.41
CA ASP A 263 3.72 11.17 -23.48
C ASP A 263 3.83 12.58 -22.88
N GLN A 264 4.83 13.35 -23.32
CA GLN A 264 5.12 14.67 -22.77
C GLN A 264 4.09 15.73 -23.18
N GLU A 265 3.48 15.59 -24.35
CA GLU A 265 2.44 16.52 -24.82
C GLU A 265 1.14 16.27 -24.06
N VAL A 266 0.75 15.00 -23.94
CA VAL A 266 -0.43 14.63 -23.14
C VAL A 266 -0.21 15.00 -21.68
N ARG A 267 0.99 14.79 -21.14
CA ARG A 267 1.36 15.24 -19.78
C ARG A 267 1.13 16.74 -19.63
N ALA A 268 1.65 17.55 -20.55
CA ALA A 268 1.52 19.01 -20.47
C ALA A 268 0.04 19.44 -20.45
N ARG A 269 -0.78 18.89 -21.34
CA ARG A 269 -2.24 19.14 -21.37
C ARG A 269 -2.94 18.66 -20.10
N TYR A 270 -2.54 17.49 -19.59
CA TYR A 270 -3.14 16.91 -18.38
C TYR A 270 -2.81 17.74 -17.14
N VAL A 271 -1.56 18.18 -16.99
CA VAL A 271 -1.14 19.09 -15.91
C VAL A 271 -1.85 20.43 -16.03
N GLU A 272 -1.93 21.01 -17.23
CA GLU A 272 -2.65 22.27 -17.45
C GLU A 272 -4.12 22.17 -17.08
N ALA A 273 -4.79 21.07 -17.42
CA ALA A 273 -6.21 20.86 -17.15
C ALA A 273 -6.55 20.62 -15.67
N HIS A 274 -5.60 20.11 -14.87
CA HIS A 274 -5.89 19.65 -13.50
C HIS A 274 -5.03 20.30 -12.40
N VAL A 275 -4.06 21.15 -12.77
CA VAL A 275 -3.12 21.78 -11.82
C VAL A 275 -3.14 23.31 -11.92
N ARG A 276 -3.88 23.92 -12.86
CA ARG A 276 -4.01 25.39 -12.91
C ARG A 276 -5.09 25.92 -11.97
N ASP A 277 -4.74 27.06 -11.37
CA ASP A 277 -5.43 27.92 -10.39
C ASP A 277 -5.43 27.45 -8.92
N LYS A 278 -4.24 27.53 -8.30
CA LYS A 278 -4.04 28.07 -6.95
C LYS A 278 -2.88 29.05 -6.95
#